data_AF-A0A961YHD6-F1
#
_entry.id   AF-A0A961YHD6-F1
#
_cell.length_a   1.000
_cell.length_b   1.000
_cell.length_c   1.000
_cell.angle_alpha   90.00
_cell.angle_beta   90.00
_cell.angle_gamma   90.00
#
_symmetry.space_group_name_H-M   'P 1'
#
loop_
_entity.id
_entity.type
_entity.pdbx_description
1 polymer ?
#
loop_
_entity_poly.entity_id
_entity_poly.type
_entity_poly.pdbx_seq_one_letter_code
_entity_poly.pdbx_strand_id
1 'polypeptide(L)'
;FVVVGCVAVTRAGGRTGKGGGFADLELGIFRELGKVGPATEIATTVHSSQVVDEARLPMMPHDSALHWIATEAELIETKTEFGQPKGVDWARVQPDQYENIPFLVELRERLEK
;
A
#
# COMPACT_ATOMS: atom_id res chain seq x y z
N PHE A 1 -11.36 -7.19 -0.67
CA PHE A 1 -11.07 -6.04 0.20
C PHE A 1 -9.91 -6.39 1.11
N VAL A 2 -9.01 -5.45 1.39
CA VAL A 2 -7.86 -5.61 2.30
C VAL A 2 -7.76 -4.42 3.24
N VAL A 3 -7.30 -4.66 4.47
CA VAL A 3 -7.05 -3.61 5.47
C VAL A 3 -5.54 -3.48 5.67
N VAL A 4 -5.01 -2.27 5.53
CA VAL A 4 -3.59 -1.96 5.70
C VAL A 4 -3.37 -1.03 6.88
N GLY A 5 -2.36 -1.32 7.70
CA GLY A 5 -1.97 -0.43 8.80
C GLY A 5 -1.31 0.85 8.27
N CYS A 6 -1.66 1.99 8.85
CA CYS A 6 -1.16 3.31 8.47
C CYS A 6 -0.78 4.13 9.71
N VAL A 7 0.25 4.98 9.57
CA VAL A 7 0.67 5.96 10.58
C VAL A 7 -0.01 7.32 10.35
N ALA A 8 -0.21 7.70 9.09
CA ALA A 8 -1.00 8.87 8.71
C ALA A 8 -1.61 8.66 7.32
N VAL A 9 -2.69 9.40 7.04
CA VAL A 9 -3.43 9.33 5.79
C VAL A 9 -3.92 10.70 5.34
N THR A 10 -4.25 10.84 4.06
CA THR A 10 -4.91 12.02 3.50
C THR A 10 -6.32 11.66 3.04
N ARG A 11 -7.22 12.65 2.94
CA ARG A 11 -8.58 12.41 2.44
C ARG A 11 -8.59 11.96 0.98
N ALA A 12 -7.57 12.31 0.20
CA ALA A 12 -7.35 11.85 -1.17
C ALA A 12 -6.85 10.39 -1.30
N GLY A 13 -6.72 9.65 -0.19
CA GLY A 13 -6.28 8.26 -0.18
C GLY A 13 -4.77 8.08 -0.09
N GLY A 14 -4.02 9.15 0.17
CA GLY A 14 -2.61 9.05 0.48
C GLY A 14 -2.39 8.38 1.83
N ARG A 15 -1.29 7.64 1.96
CA ARG A 15 -0.97 6.91 3.19
C ARG A 15 0.52 6.85 3.43
N THR A 16 0.90 6.70 4.69
CA THR A 16 2.27 6.31 5.05
C THR A 16 2.26 5.26 6.15
N GLY A 17 3.21 4.33 6.07
CA GLY A 17 3.49 3.36 7.12
C GLY A 17 4.61 3.83 8.04
N LYS A 18 5.37 2.88 8.58
CA LYS A 18 6.54 3.15 9.44
C LYS A 18 7.80 3.50 8.65
N GLY A 19 7.73 3.56 7.31
CA GLY A 19 8.86 3.86 6.42
C GLY A 19 9.59 2.65 5.84
N GLY A 20 9.26 1.42 6.24
CA GLY A 20 9.94 0.21 5.74
C GLY A 20 9.43 -0.36 4.40
N GLY A 21 8.48 0.29 3.73
CA GLY A 21 7.95 -0.15 2.42
C GLY A 21 7.20 -1.50 2.41
N PHE A 22 7.05 -2.17 3.56
CA PHE A 22 6.45 -3.51 3.65
C PHE A 22 5.04 -3.60 3.08
N ALA A 23 4.17 -2.62 3.38
CA ALA A 23 2.79 -2.71 2.93
C ALA A 23 2.66 -2.64 1.40
N ASP A 24 3.49 -1.84 0.72
CA ASP A 24 3.48 -1.78 -0.75
C ASP A 24 4.11 -3.04 -1.35
N LEU A 25 5.16 -3.60 -0.72
CA LEU A 25 5.72 -4.89 -1.08
C LEU A 25 4.70 -6.02 -0.96
N GLU A 26 4.01 -6.14 0.18
CA GLU A 26 2.99 -7.16 0.43
C GLU A 26 1.82 -7.04 -0.55
N LEU A 27 1.31 -5.83 -0.78
CA LEU A 27 0.28 -5.59 -1.79
C LEU A 27 0.77 -5.94 -3.20
N GLY A 28 2.02 -5.62 -3.53
CA GLY A 28 2.67 -6.03 -4.77
C GLY A 28 2.67 -7.56 -4.93
N ILE A 29 3.13 -8.29 -3.92
CA ILE A 29 3.17 -9.76 -3.91
C ILE A 29 1.77 -10.34 -4.10
N PHE A 30 0.78 -9.81 -3.39
CA PHE A 30 -0.59 -10.30 -3.54
C PHE A 30 -1.19 -9.99 -4.92
N ARG A 31 -0.74 -8.94 -5.60
CA ARG A 31 -1.12 -8.69 -7.00
C ARG A 31 -0.48 -9.69 -7.95
N GLU A 32 0.81 -9.98 -7.80
CA GLU A 32 1.51 -11.01 -8.59
C GLU A 32 0.88 -12.40 -8.42
N LEU A 33 0.34 -12.69 -7.24
CA LEU A 33 -0.36 -13.94 -6.93
C LEU A 33 -1.85 -13.94 -7.31
N GLY A 34 -2.35 -12.86 -7.93
CA GLY A 34 -3.75 -12.71 -8.31
C GLY A 34 -4.74 -12.66 -7.13
N LYS A 35 -4.26 -12.33 -5.92
CA LYS A 35 -5.06 -12.25 -4.69
C LYS A 35 -5.60 -10.83 -4.44
N VAL A 36 -4.88 -9.82 -4.93
CA VAL A 36 -5.31 -8.43 -4.98
C VAL A 36 -5.39 -8.02 -6.44
N GLY A 37 -6.51 -7.43 -6.85
CA GLY A 37 -6.75 -7.02 -8.24
C GLY A 37 -7.48 -5.67 -8.32
N PRO A 38 -7.84 -5.22 -9.54
CA PRO A 38 -8.44 -3.89 -9.76
C PRO A 38 -9.75 -3.64 -8.99
N ALA A 39 -10.54 -4.69 -8.73
CA ALA A 39 -11.76 -4.60 -7.93
C ALA A 39 -11.51 -4.75 -6.42
N THR A 40 -10.26 -4.91 -5.99
CA THR A 40 -9.93 -5.08 -4.57
C THR A 40 -9.78 -3.73 -3.91
N GLU A 41 -10.83 -3.36 -3.20
CA GLU A 41 -10.85 -2.22 -2.29
C GLU A 41 -9.76 -2.34 -1.20
N ILE A 42 -9.03 -1.26 -0.97
CA ILE A 42 -7.95 -1.12 0.03
C ILE A 42 -8.40 -0.10 1.05
N ALA A 43 -8.38 -0.46 2.34
CA ALA A 43 -8.80 0.43 3.39
C ALA A 43 -7.86 0.46 4.58
N THR A 44 -8.11 1.41 5.49
CA THR A 44 -7.44 1.46 6.77
C THR A 44 -8.39 1.89 7.89
N THR A 45 -7.92 1.68 9.12
CA THR A 45 -8.50 2.24 10.33
C THR A 45 -7.43 3.11 11.01
N VAL A 46 -7.74 4.36 11.28
CA VAL A 46 -6.84 5.31 11.96
C VAL A 46 -7.63 6.19 12.93
N HIS A 47 -6.95 6.80 13.91
CA HIS A 47 -7.57 7.88 14.69
C HIS A 47 -7.72 9.14 13.83
N SER A 48 -8.76 9.95 14.06
CA SER A 48 -9.01 11.18 13.28
C SER A 48 -7.81 12.16 13.24
N SER A 49 -6.99 12.19 14.30
CA SER A 49 -5.76 13.00 14.35
C SER A 49 -4.65 12.55 13.38
N GLN A 50 -4.76 11.34 12.81
CA GLN A 50 -3.84 10.80 11.82
C GLN A 50 -4.27 11.15 10.38
N VAL A 51 -5.44 11.79 10.21
CA VAL A 51 -5.85 12.38 8.93
C VAL A 51 -5.19 13.75 8.80
N VAL A 52 -4.30 13.88 7.81
CA VAL A 52 -3.45 15.06 7.61
C VAL A 52 -3.66 15.65 6.21
N ASP A 53 -3.21 16.89 6.03
CA ASP A 53 -3.24 17.58 4.74
C ASP A 53 -2.43 16.84 3.66
N GLU A 54 -2.90 16.90 2.42
CA GLU A 54 -2.31 16.22 1.26
C GLU A 54 -0.83 16.59 1.05
N ALA A 55 -0.47 17.84 1.29
CA ALA A 55 0.90 18.34 1.14
C ALA A 55 1.91 17.65 2.09
N ARG A 56 1.43 17.00 3.17
CA ARG A 56 2.29 16.29 4.13
C ARG A 56 2.62 14.86 3.71
N LEU A 57 1.82 14.28 2.80
CA LEU A 57 1.96 12.90 2.33
C LEU A 57 1.93 12.87 0.80
N PRO A 58 3.03 13.29 0.15
CA PRO A 58 3.12 13.21 -1.30
C PRO A 58 3.08 11.75 -1.75
N MET A 59 2.17 11.44 -2.67
CA MET A 59 2.03 10.12 -3.26
C MET A 59 3.03 9.92 -4.39
N MET A 60 3.66 8.76 -4.39
CA MET A 60 4.59 8.31 -5.41
C MET A 60 3.93 7.25 -6.31
N PRO A 61 4.41 7.04 -7.55
CA PRO A 61 3.77 6.11 -8.50
C PRO A 61 3.70 4.63 -8.07
N HIS A 62 4.50 4.23 -7.08
CA HIS A 62 4.56 2.86 -6.56
C HIS A 62 3.73 2.69 -5.27
N ASP A 63 3.15 3.77 -4.74
CA ASP A 63 2.34 3.72 -3.54
C ASP A 63 0.95 3.19 -3.88
N SER A 64 0.44 2.29 -3.05
CA SER A 64 -0.94 1.84 -3.16
C SER A 64 -1.88 2.80 -2.43
N ALA A 65 -2.77 3.47 -3.18
CA ALA A 65 -3.74 4.40 -2.62
C ALA A 65 -4.87 3.69 -1.84
N LEU A 66 -5.35 4.35 -0.79
CA LEU A 66 -6.53 3.91 -0.03
C LEU A 66 -7.80 4.29 -0.77
N HIS A 67 -8.78 3.40 -0.75
CA HIS A 67 -10.14 3.65 -1.24
C HIS A 67 -11.06 4.09 -0.07
N TRP A 68 -10.80 3.55 1.13
CA TRP A 68 -11.58 3.83 2.33
C TRP A 68 -10.70 4.13 3.54
N ILE A 69 -11.12 5.11 4.33
CA ILE A 69 -10.49 5.44 5.61
C ILE A 69 -11.59 5.46 6.66
N ALA A 70 -11.50 4.54 7.63
CA ALA A 70 -12.37 4.55 8.79
C ALA A 70 -11.66 5.23 9.97
N THR A 71 -12.35 6.18 10.60
CA THR A 71 -11.94 6.79 11.85
C THR A 71 -12.99 6.52 12.93
N GLU A 72 -12.71 6.93 14.17
CA GLU A 72 -13.70 6.91 15.24
C GLU A 72 -14.88 7.88 15.01
N ALA A 73 -14.72 8.86 14.11
CA ALA A 73 -15.70 9.93 13.86
C ALA A 73 -16.49 9.76 12.56
N GLU A 74 -15.88 9.20 11.51
CA GLU A 74 -16.45 9.11 10.17
C GLU A 74 -15.82 8.00 9.32
N LEU A 75 -16.55 7.60 8.28
CA LEU A 75 -16.06 6.77 7.18
C LEU A 75 -15.87 7.65 5.93
N ILE A 76 -14.64 7.68 5.43
CA ILE A 76 -14.25 8.51 4.28
C ILE A 76 -14.07 7.60 3.08
N GLU A 77 -14.86 7.84 2.02
CA GLU A 77 -14.59 7.34 0.67
C GLU A 77 -13.62 8.30 -0.01
N THR A 78 -12.42 7.84 -0.36
CA THR A 78 -11.35 8.72 -0.83
C THR A 78 -11.57 9.21 -2.27
N LYS A 79 -12.31 8.43 -3.07
CA LYS A 79 -12.49 8.63 -4.52
C LYS A 79 -11.17 8.96 -5.22
N THR A 80 -10.12 8.27 -4.78
CA THR A 80 -8.75 8.59 -5.15
C THR A 80 -8.54 8.56 -6.66
N GLU A 81 -7.87 9.58 -7.19
CA GLU A 81 -7.44 9.62 -8.60
C GLU A 81 -6.09 8.92 -8.79
N PHE A 82 -5.42 8.52 -7.70
CA PHE A 82 -4.17 7.78 -7.76
C PHE A 82 -4.40 6.37 -8.29
N GLY A 83 -3.57 5.98 -9.27
CA GLY A 83 -3.57 4.62 -9.80
C GLY A 83 -3.07 3.60 -8.78
N GLN A 84 -3.41 2.33 -9.01
CA GLN A 84 -2.84 1.21 -8.26
C GLN A 84 -1.63 0.63 -9.01
N PRO A 85 -0.52 0.34 -8.31
CA PRO A 85 0.60 -0.41 -8.89
C PRO A 85 0.14 -1.77 -9.42
N LYS A 86 0.84 -2.30 -10.43
CA LYS A 86 0.48 -3.59 -11.05
C LYS A 86 0.98 -4.81 -10.28
N GLY A 87 2.07 -4.66 -9.53
CA GLY A 87 2.81 -5.76 -8.95
C GLY A 87 3.91 -5.27 -8.02
N VAL A 88 4.93 -6.09 -7.82
CA VAL A 88 6.09 -5.72 -6.98
C VAL A 88 7.01 -4.76 -7.74
N ASP A 89 7.36 -3.62 -7.12
CA ASP A 89 8.46 -2.78 -7.61
C ASP A 89 9.80 -3.39 -7.16
N TRP A 90 10.29 -4.37 -7.93
CA TRP A 90 11.52 -5.12 -7.62
C TRP A 90 12.77 -4.24 -7.49
N ALA A 91 12.77 -3.04 -8.08
CA ALA A 91 13.87 -2.08 -7.97
C ALA A 91 13.91 -1.39 -6.60
N ARG A 92 12.81 -1.43 -5.83
CA ARG A 92 12.70 -0.83 -4.49
C ARG A 92 12.84 -1.83 -3.35
N VAL A 93 12.83 -3.13 -3.63
CA VAL A 93 13.01 -4.17 -2.62
C VAL A 93 14.44 -4.07 -2.06
N GLN A 94 14.53 -3.85 -0.75
CA GLN A 94 15.79 -3.61 -0.06
C GLN A 94 16.51 -4.93 0.27
N PRO A 95 17.85 -4.91 0.44
CA PRO A 95 18.61 -6.12 0.79
C PRO A 95 18.11 -6.82 2.05
N ASP A 96 17.78 -6.07 3.10
CA ASP A 96 17.24 -6.60 4.34
C ASP A 96 15.87 -7.26 4.15
N GLN A 97 15.07 -6.82 3.19
CA GLN A 97 13.80 -7.46 2.86
C GLN A 97 14.01 -8.82 2.19
N TYR A 98 15.01 -8.96 1.32
CA TYR A 98 15.38 -10.27 0.75
C TYR A 98 15.93 -11.22 1.83
N GLU A 99 16.72 -10.71 2.77
CA GLU A 99 17.25 -11.51 3.88
C GLU A 99 16.15 -11.98 4.83
N ASN A 100 15.23 -11.09 5.21
CA ASN A 100 14.16 -11.38 6.16
C ASN A 100 12.96 -12.10 5.55
N ILE A 101 12.80 -12.05 4.22
CA ILE A 101 11.69 -12.66 3.49
C ILE A 101 12.28 -13.55 2.36
N PRO A 102 12.82 -14.74 2.70
CA PRO A 102 13.59 -15.55 1.74
C PRO A 102 12.81 -15.95 0.48
N PHE A 103 11.48 -16.08 0.57
CA PHE A 103 10.65 -16.45 -0.58
C PHE A 103 10.60 -15.37 -1.68
N LEU A 104 11.04 -14.12 -1.40
CA LEU A 104 11.09 -13.06 -2.41
C LEU A 104 12.02 -13.41 -3.57
N VAL A 105 13.11 -14.12 -3.30
CA VAL A 105 14.07 -14.55 -4.34
C VAL A 105 13.38 -15.53 -5.29
N GLU A 106 12.78 -16.58 -4.75
CA GLU A 106 12.05 -17.60 -5.54
C GLU A 106 10.86 -16.97 -6.29
N LEU A 107 10.13 -16.07 -5.65
CA LEU A 107 9.02 -15.36 -6.27
C LEU A 107 9.47 -14.53 -7.48
N ARG A 108 10.56 -13.78 -7.33
CA ARG A 108 11.13 -12.97 -8.40
C ARG A 108 11.59 -13.82 -9.58
N GLU A 109 12.35 -14.88 -9.31
CA GLU A 109 12.83 -15.81 -10.34
C GLU A 109 11.69 -16.49 -11.10
N ARG A 110 10.55 -16.74 -10.45
CA ARG A 110 9.38 -17.33 -11.09
C ARG A 110 8.65 -16.34 -12.01
N LEU A 111 8.65 -15.05 -11.69
CA LEU A 111 7.93 -14.01 -12.44
C LEU A 111 8.76 -13.39 -13.57
N GLU A 112 10.08 -13.40 -13.46
CA GLU A 112 11.00 -12.91 -14.51
C GLU A 112 11.32 -13.98 -15.59
N LYS A 113 10.79 -15.20 -15.45
CA LYS A 113 10.88 -16.28 -16.46
C LYS A 113 9.72 -16.20 -17.46
#